data_AF-K3YS90-F1
#
_entry.id   AF-K3YS90-F1
#
_cell.length_a   1.000
_cell.length_b   1.000
_cell.length_c   1.000
_cell.angle_alpha   90.00
_cell.angle_beta   90.00
_cell.angle_gamma   90.00
#
_symmetry.space_group_name_H-M   'P 1'
#
loop_
_entity.id
_entity.type
_entity.pdbx_description
1 polymer ?
#
loop_
_entity_poly.entity_id
_entity_poly.type
_entity_poly.pdbx_seq_one_letter_code
_entity_poly.pdbx_strand_id
1 'polypeptide(L)'
;MAARRAASSILSRCLIARSSPASASSPAGKSALLGAGALLHRFSTAPAAAASPTTEEPIQPAVEIKHTQLLINGNFVDAASGKTFPTLDPRTGEVIARVAEGDSEDIDRAVAAARKAFDEGPWPRMTAYERCRVLLRFADLIERHADEIAALETWDNGKTLAQSAGAEVPMLARCMRYYAGWADKIHGLVVPADGAHHVQVLHEPVGVAGQIIPWNFPLLMFAWKVGPALACGNAVVLKTAEQTPLSALYVASLLHEAGLPDGVLNVVSGFGPTAGAALCSHMGVDKLAFTGSTGTGQIVLELAARSNLKPVTLELGGKSPFIVMDDADVDQAVELAHHAVFFNQVLFLTNYVVLGQLLPIMKFFANARANAAARGRGRSCTSACTTSSWRSPRPAPRSASSATPSGMASSRGLRSTRSNSRKSCGTSSPASTAAPPSSPAATGRAAGASTSSRPCSPTPRTK
;
A
#
# COMPACT_ATOMS: atom_id res chain seq x y z
N MET A 1 58.56 13.97 -13.10
CA MET A 1 58.93 15.37 -13.37
C MET A 1 57.78 16.26 -12.96
N ALA A 2 58.10 17.35 -12.27
CA ALA A 2 57.20 18.23 -11.56
C ALA A 2 56.61 19.35 -12.44
N ALA A 3 55.57 19.99 -11.88
CA ALA A 3 55.00 21.32 -12.22
C ALA A 3 54.06 21.34 -13.46
N ARG A 4 52.92 22.05 -13.48
CA ARG A 4 52.51 23.28 -12.77
C ARG A 4 51.00 23.31 -12.50
N ARG A 5 50.63 23.90 -11.36
CA ARG A 5 49.32 24.46 -11.04
C ARG A 5 49.10 25.78 -11.80
N ALA A 6 47.85 26.08 -12.17
CA ALA A 6 47.33 27.44 -12.23
C ALA A 6 45.83 27.42 -11.87
N ALA A 7 45.48 28.11 -10.79
CA ALA A 7 44.13 28.40 -10.36
C ALA A 7 43.78 29.83 -10.78
N SER A 8 42.50 30.13 -11.01
CA SER A 8 42.00 31.51 -10.83
C SER A 8 40.53 31.50 -10.43
N SER A 9 40.31 31.97 -9.20
CA SER A 9 39.04 32.30 -8.57
C SER A 9 38.87 33.82 -8.59
N ILE A 10 37.73 34.33 -9.05
CA ILE A 10 37.39 35.76 -8.96
C ILE A 10 36.33 35.93 -7.87
N LEU A 11 36.75 36.48 -6.74
CA LEU A 11 35.93 37.10 -5.72
C LEU A 11 35.98 38.62 -5.96
N SER A 12 34.83 39.28 -5.88
CA SER A 12 34.78 40.74 -5.74
C SER A 12 33.93 41.10 -4.51
N ARG A 13 34.56 41.81 -3.57
CA ARG A 13 33.96 42.46 -2.39
C ARG A 13 34.55 43.86 -2.30
N CYS A 14 33.72 44.85 -2.00
CA CYS A 14 33.96 46.09 -1.23
C CYS A 14 32.69 46.96 -1.36
N LEU A 15 32.20 47.76 -0.41
CA LEU A 15 32.54 48.08 0.98
C LEU A 15 31.33 48.82 1.60
N ILE A 16 31.36 48.95 2.93
CA ILE A 16 30.33 49.45 3.87
C ILE A 16 30.36 50.99 3.98
N ALA A 17 29.22 51.63 4.24
CA ALA A 17 29.13 52.83 5.09
C ALA A 17 27.74 52.99 5.75
N ARG A 18 27.74 53.32 7.05
CA ARG A 18 26.58 53.52 7.96
C ARG A 18 26.10 54.99 7.95
N SER A 19 24.80 55.21 8.14
CA SER A 19 24.26 56.15 9.15
C SER A 19 22.71 56.12 9.21
N SER A 20 22.18 56.02 10.44
CA SER A 20 20.80 56.42 10.85
C SER A 20 20.86 57.91 11.27
N PRO A 21 19.75 58.71 11.38
CA PRO A 21 18.48 58.32 12.03
C PRO A 21 17.14 58.97 11.55
N ALA A 22 16.07 58.49 12.20
CA ALA A 22 14.82 59.17 12.60
C ALA A 22 13.63 59.37 11.62
N SER A 23 12.52 58.71 12.02
CA SER A 23 11.10 59.11 12.03
C SER A 23 10.36 59.53 10.74
N ALA A 24 9.30 58.77 10.41
CA ALA A 24 7.89 59.23 10.30
C ALA A 24 7.08 58.44 9.25
N SER A 25 5.95 57.86 9.73
CA SER A 25 4.64 57.66 9.06
C SER A 25 4.50 57.04 7.64
N SER A 26 3.95 55.80 7.62
CA SER A 26 2.97 55.15 6.69
C SER A 26 3.17 55.18 5.15
N PRO A 27 2.54 54.29 4.33
CA PRO A 27 1.78 53.05 4.61
C PRO A 27 2.41 51.82 3.90
N ALA A 28 2.36 50.63 4.54
CA ALA A 28 2.88 49.39 3.94
C ALA A 28 1.83 48.69 3.07
N GLY A 29 2.17 48.51 1.79
CA GLY A 29 1.51 47.59 0.87
C GLY A 29 1.72 46.14 1.29
N LYS A 30 0.66 45.34 1.08
CA LYS A 30 0.57 43.93 1.47
C LYS A 30 1.40 43.05 0.54
N SER A 31 2.39 42.36 1.08
CA SER A 31 2.91 41.10 0.53
C SER A 31 2.20 39.96 1.25
N ALA A 32 1.44 39.14 0.51
CA ALA A 32 0.67 38.03 1.05
C ALA A 32 1.53 36.75 1.06
N LEU A 33 2.05 36.41 2.24
CA LEU A 33 2.53 35.07 2.57
C LEU A 33 1.36 34.26 3.13
N LEU A 34 1.04 33.15 2.46
CA LEU A 34 0.05 32.16 2.87
C LEU A 34 0.48 31.50 4.20
N GLY A 35 -0.16 31.94 5.29
CA GLY A 35 -0.20 31.20 6.54
C GLY A 35 -1.43 30.29 6.56
N ALA A 36 -1.21 28.98 6.60
CA ALA A 36 -2.24 28.01 6.96
C ALA A 36 -2.57 28.17 8.45
N GLY A 37 -3.50 29.08 8.75
CA GLY A 37 -4.08 29.23 10.08
C GLY A 37 -5.01 28.06 10.37
N ALA A 38 -4.60 27.20 11.30
CA ALA A 38 -5.47 26.19 11.88
C ALA A 38 -6.64 26.88 12.61
N LEU A 39 -7.86 26.68 12.11
CA LEU A 39 -9.09 26.96 12.84
C LEU A 39 -9.21 25.94 13.99
N LEU A 40 -8.61 26.27 15.13
CA LEU A 40 -8.85 25.59 16.40
C LEU A 40 -10.28 25.89 16.84
N HIS A 41 -11.22 25.00 16.53
CA HIS A 41 -12.53 25.01 17.17
C HIS A 41 -12.36 24.58 18.63
N ARG A 42 -12.57 25.53 19.54
CA ARG A 42 -12.62 25.29 20.99
C ARG A 42 -13.88 24.47 21.27
N PHE A 43 -13.74 23.18 21.57
CA PHE A 43 -14.87 22.31 21.90
C PHE A 43 -15.45 22.69 23.27
N SER A 44 -16.77 22.94 23.29
CA SER A 44 -17.54 23.30 24.48
C SER A 44 -17.89 22.05 25.29
N THR A 45 -17.82 22.14 26.63
CA THR A 45 -18.13 21.07 27.59
C THR A 45 -19.61 21.02 28.02
N ALA A 46 -20.52 21.66 27.28
CA ALA A 46 -21.94 21.61 27.61
C ALA A 46 -22.53 20.20 27.37
N PRO A 47 -23.32 19.65 28.30
CA PRO A 47 -23.97 18.36 28.11
C PRO A 47 -24.96 18.46 26.94
N ALA A 48 -24.75 17.64 25.91
CA ALA A 48 -25.70 17.51 24.82
C ALA A 48 -27.04 17.03 25.38
N ALA A 49 -28.08 17.84 25.24
CA ALA A 49 -29.45 17.41 25.48
C ALA A 49 -29.72 16.17 24.62
N ALA A 50 -30.34 15.14 25.22
CA ALA A 50 -30.70 13.92 24.54
C ALA A 50 -31.68 14.23 23.40
N ALA A 51 -31.14 14.40 22.18
CA ALA A 51 -31.94 14.43 20.98
C ALA A 51 -32.54 13.04 20.77
N SER A 52 -33.86 12.97 20.62
CA SER A 52 -34.57 11.78 20.15
C SER A 52 -33.92 11.27 18.86
N PRO A 53 -33.83 9.94 18.63
CA PRO A 53 -33.27 9.41 17.40
C PRO A 53 -34.22 9.74 16.24
N THR A 54 -34.04 10.91 15.61
CA THR A 54 -34.59 11.18 14.30
C THR A 54 -34.02 10.12 13.37
N THR A 55 -34.91 9.29 12.82
CA THR A 55 -34.58 8.29 11.83
C THR A 55 -34.31 9.03 10.52
N GLU A 56 -33.16 9.72 10.42
CA GLU A 56 -32.73 10.33 9.17
C GLU A 56 -32.52 9.20 8.15
N GLU A 57 -33.32 9.22 7.09
CA GLU A 57 -33.14 8.33 5.96
C GLU A 57 -31.77 8.58 5.33
N PRO A 58 -31.01 7.53 5.00
CA PRO A 58 -29.73 7.69 4.33
C PRO A 58 -29.93 8.36 2.98
N ILE A 59 -29.30 9.53 2.81
CA ILE A 59 -29.27 10.24 1.53
C ILE A 59 -28.69 9.30 0.48
N GLN A 60 -29.47 8.99 -0.55
CA GLN A 60 -28.93 8.32 -1.73
C GLN A 60 -28.01 9.32 -2.44
N PRO A 61 -26.71 8.98 -2.60
CA PRO A 61 -25.81 9.85 -3.32
C PRO A 61 -26.29 9.96 -4.77
N ALA A 62 -26.31 11.18 -5.30
CA ALA A 62 -26.68 11.45 -6.70
C ALA A 62 -25.53 11.06 -7.64
N VAL A 63 -25.10 9.79 -7.60
CA VAL A 63 -24.03 9.24 -8.41
C VAL A 63 -24.54 8.01 -9.16
N GLU A 64 -24.29 7.99 -10.47
CA GLU A 64 -24.67 6.88 -11.34
C GLU A 64 -23.58 5.80 -11.34
N ILE A 65 -23.97 4.54 -11.23
CA ILE A 65 -23.05 3.41 -11.36
C ILE A 65 -22.81 3.13 -12.84
N LYS A 66 -21.70 3.67 -13.38
CA LYS A 66 -21.37 3.53 -14.81
C LYS A 66 -20.77 2.17 -15.18
N HIS A 67 -20.07 1.52 -14.25
CA HIS A 67 -19.30 0.30 -14.54
C HIS A 67 -19.49 -0.76 -13.45
N THR A 68 -19.98 -1.93 -13.87
CA THR A 68 -20.12 -3.13 -13.03
C THR A 68 -19.47 -4.37 -13.65
N GLN A 69 -18.91 -4.22 -14.84
CA GLN A 69 -18.23 -5.26 -15.60
C GLN A 69 -16.74 -5.32 -15.26
N LEU A 70 -16.07 -6.39 -15.68
CA LEU A 70 -14.61 -6.51 -15.58
C LEU A 70 -13.97 -5.61 -16.65
N LEU A 71 -12.82 -5.03 -16.37
CA LEU A 71 -12.03 -4.31 -17.38
C LEU A 71 -10.94 -5.23 -17.89
N ILE A 72 -11.05 -5.70 -19.13
CA ILE A 72 -10.07 -6.59 -19.76
C ILE A 72 -9.77 -6.08 -21.15
N ASN A 73 -8.48 -5.88 -21.45
CA ASN A 73 -8.01 -5.42 -22.76
C ASN A 73 -8.72 -4.13 -23.24
N GLY A 74 -8.84 -3.13 -22.36
CA GLY A 74 -9.48 -1.85 -22.67
C GLY A 74 -11.01 -1.87 -22.75
N ASN A 75 -11.65 -3.03 -22.56
CA ASN A 75 -13.09 -3.19 -22.70
C ASN A 75 -13.74 -3.61 -21.38
N PHE A 76 -14.92 -3.07 -21.11
CA PHE A 76 -15.80 -3.55 -20.05
C PHE A 76 -16.56 -4.79 -20.52
N VAL A 77 -16.32 -5.92 -19.87
CA VAL A 77 -16.84 -7.24 -20.25
C VAL A 77 -17.44 -7.97 -19.06
N ASP A 78 -18.49 -8.75 -19.31
CA ASP A 78 -19.01 -9.67 -18.30
C ASP A 78 -18.00 -10.78 -17.99
N ALA A 79 -18.13 -11.37 -16.80
CA ALA A 79 -17.37 -12.56 -16.44
C ALA A 79 -17.67 -13.69 -17.43
N ALA A 80 -16.67 -14.50 -17.77
CA ALA A 80 -16.85 -15.62 -18.71
C ALA A 80 -17.96 -16.58 -18.27
N SER A 81 -18.14 -16.74 -16.95
CA SER A 81 -19.20 -17.56 -16.37
C SER A 81 -20.60 -16.91 -16.36
N GLY A 82 -20.72 -15.62 -16.69
CA GLY A 82 -21.94 -14.83 -16.53
C GLY A 82 -22.34 -14.54 -15.07
N LYS A 83 -21.55 -15.00 -14.09
CA LYS A 83 -21.84 -14.78 -12.66
C LYS A 83 -21.65 -13.33 -12.27
N THR A 84 -22.42 -12.92 -11.27
CA THR A 84 -22.32 -11.61 -10.63
C THR A 84 -22.46 -11.74 -9.13
N PHE A 85 -21.82 -10.84 -8.38
CA PHE A 85 -21.98 -10.72 -6.93
C PHE A 85 -22.49 -9.32 -6.53
N PRO A 86 -23.26 -9.18 -5.43
CA PRO A 86 -23.73 -7.89 -4.99
C PRO A 86 -22.64 -7.13 -4.22
N THR A 87 -22.46 -5.84 -4.51
CA THR A 87 -21.85 -4.91 -3.55
C THR A 87 -22.95 -4.17 -2.78
N LEU A 88 -22.72 -3.94 -1.49
CA LEU A 88 -23.74 -3.54 -0.54
C LEU A 88 -23.48 -2.14 0.01
N ASP A 89 -24.53 -1.39 0.27
CA ASP A 89 -24.43 -0.13 0.98
C ASP A 89 -24.16 -0.43 2.47
N PRO A 90 -23.00 -0.05 3.03
CA PRO A 90 -22.68 -0.30 4.44
C PRO A 90 -23.61 0.44 5.42
N ARG A 91 -24.43 1.38 4.95
CA ARG A 91 -25.37 2.17 5.76
C ARG A 91 -26.72 1.48 5.90
N THR A 92 -27.13 0.71 4.90
CA THR A 92 -28.47 0.06 4.85
C THR A 92 -28.39 -1.46 4.76
N GLY A 93 -27.29 -2.02 4.25
CA GLY A 93 -27.15 -3.42 3.89
C GLY A 93 -27.80 -3.78 2.56
N GLU A 94 -28.39 -2.81 1.87
CA GLU A 94 -29.06 -3.01 0.57
C GLU A 94 -28.04 -3.13 -0.56
N VAL A 95 -28.44 -3.72 -1.68
CA VAL A 95 -27.59 -3.87 -2.86
C VAL A 95 -27.45 -2.52 -3.56
N ILE A 96 -26.22 -2.05 -3.75
CA ILE A 96 -25.92 -0.90 -4.61
C ILE A 96 -25.97 -1.33 -6.07
N ALA A 97 -25.22 -2.38 -6.41
CA ALA A 97 -25.09 -2.90 -7.76
C ALA A 97 -24.67 -4.38 -7.74
N ARG A 98 -24.89 -5.06 -8.87
CA ARG A 98 -24.34 -6.40 -9.13
C ARG A 98 -23.15 -6.28 -10.05
N VAL A 99 -22.00 -6.76 -9.58
CA VAL A 99 -20.70 -6.67 -10.27
C VAL A 99 -20.35 -8.04 -10.85
N ALA A 100 -19.77 -8.06 -12.04
CA ALA A 100 -19.27 -9.28 -12.67
C ALA A 100 -18.29 -10.01 -11.74
N GLU A 101 -18.51 -11.32 -11.56
CA GLU A 101 -17.71 -12.17 -10.67
C GLU A 101 -16.61 -12.84 -11.48
N GLY A 102 -15.45 -12.19 -11.55
CA GLY A 102 -14.28 -12.77 -12.18
C GLY A 102 -13.81 -14.04 -11.48
N ASP A 103 -13.40 -15.02 -12.29
CA ASP A 103 -12.81 -16.29 -11.84
C ASP A 103 -11.48 -16.54 -12.59
N SER A 104 -10.93 -17.74 -12.45
CA SER A 104 -9.69 -18.19 -13.10
C SER A 104 -9.63 -17.89 -14.60
N GLU A 105 -10.68 -18.18 -15.37
CA GLU A 105 -10.71 -17.90 -16.81
C GLU A 105 -10.59 -16.40 -17.12
N ASP A 106 -11.24 -15.55 -16.33
CA ASP A 106 -11.16 -14.09 -16.51
C ASP A 106 -9.77 -13.56 -16.13
N ILE A 107 -9.13 -14.16 -15.12
CA ILE A 107 -7.72 -13.89 -14.80
C ILE A 107 -6.81 -14.30 -15.95
N ASP A 108 -7.01 -15.47 -16.55
CA ASP A 108 -6.22 -15.93 -17.70
C ASP A 108 -6.35 -14.96 -18.89
N ARG A 109 -7.59 -14.52 -19.19
CA ARG A 109 -7.87 -13.50 -20.22
C ARG A 109 -7.18 -12.17 -19.91
N ALA A 110 -7.25 -11.71 -18.67
CA ALA A 110 -6.61 -10.47 -18.23
C ALA A 110 -5.08 -10.55 -18.29
N VAL A 111 -4.48 -11.67 -17.87
CA VAL A 111 -3.04 -11.89 -17.94
C VAL A 111 -2.57 -12.02 -19.39
N ALA A 112 -3.33 -12.69 -20.26
CA ALA A 112 -3.01 -12.77 -21.69
C ALA A 112 -3.02 -11.37 -22.34
N ALA A 113 -4.02 -10.53 -22.00
CA ALA A 113 -4.07 -9.14 -22.47
C ALA A 113 -2.89 -8.31 -21.96
N ALA A 114 -2.57 -8.41 -20.66
CA ALA A 114 -1.43 -7.74 -20.06
C ALA A 114 -0.09 -8.19 -20.68
N ARG A 115 0.05 -9.49 -20.92
CA ARG A 115 1.23 -10.08 -21.55
C ARG A 115 1.42 -9.54 -22.95
N LYS A 116 0.37 -9.54 -23.77
CA LYS A 116 0.40 -8.98 -25.12
C LYS A 116 0.74 -7.48 -25.11
N ALA A 117 0.11 -6.71 -24.22
CA ALA A 117 0.36 -5.27 -24.09
C ALA A 117 1.81 -4.96 -23.69
N PHE A 118 2.43 -5.82 -22.86
CA PHE A 118 3.83 -5.69 -22.48
C PHE A 118 4.78 -6.19 -23.59
N ASP A 119 4.61 -7.43 -24.03
CA ASP A 119 5.54 -8.08 -24.96
C ASP A 119 5.50 -7.51 -26.37
N GLU A 120 4.35 -7.01 -26.84
CA GLU A 120 4.15 -6.52 -28.21
C GLU A 120 3.66 -5.07 -28.27
N GLY A 121 2.98 -4.61 -27.22
CA GLY A 121 2.29 -3.32 -27.21
C GLY A 121 3.21 -2.10 -27.08
N PRO A 122 2.67 -0.90 -27.30
CA PRO A 122 3.46 0.33 -27.30
C PRO A 122 3.92 0.74 -25.89
N TRP A 123 3.28 0.27 -24.81
CA TRP A 123 3.47 0.82 -23.47
C TRP A 123 4.91 0.76 -22.90
N PRO A 124 5.58 -0.40 -22.87
CA PRO A 124 6.98 -0.44 -22.42
C PRO A 124 7.95 0.20 -23.43
N ARG A 125 7.52 0.40 -24.68
CA ARG A 125 8.32 1.00 -25.77
C ARG A 125 8.15 2.51 -25.90
N MET A 126 7.08 3.07 -25.33
CA MET A 126 6.90 4.50 -25.18
C MET A 126 8.09 5.07 -24.41
N THR A 127 8.47 6.29 -24.77
CA THR A 127 9.43 7.04 -23.98
C THR A 127 8.89 7.24 -22.56
N ALA A 128 9.80 7.35 -21.59
CA ALA A 128 9.43 7.65 -20.21
C ALA A 128 8.56 8.92 -20.10
N TYR A 129 8.82 9.92 -20.95
CA TYR A 129 8.05 11.16 -21.01
C TYR A 129 6.61 10.94 -21.51
N GLU A 130 6.40 10.09 -22.51
CA GLU A 130 5.05 9.74 -22.98
C GLU A 130 4.23 9.05 -21.88
N ARG A 131 4.82 8.09 -21.16
CA ARG A 131 4.17 7.46 -19.99
C ARG A 131 3.85 8.48 -18.91
N CYS A 132 4.78 9.39 -18.60
CA CYS A 132 4.55 10.51 -17.67
C CYS A 132 3.32 11.34 -18.09
N ARG A 133 3.21 11.68 -19.38
CA ARG A 133 2.08 12.45 -19.91
C ARG A 133 0.72 11.74 -19.74
N VAL A 134 0.66 10.42 -19.89
CA VAL A 134 -0.58 9.65 -19.61
C VAL A 134 -0.96 9.77 -18.13
N LEU A 135 0.00 9.56 -17.22
CA LEU A 135 -0.28 9.61 -15.77
C LEU A 135 -0.64 11.03 -15.29
N LEU A 136 -0.07 12.08 -15.89
CA LEU A 136 -0.46 13.46 -15.61
C LEU A 136 -1.89 13.75 -16.07
N ARG A 137 -2.25 13.35 -17.30
CA ARG A 137 -3.63 13.51 -17.81
C ARG A 137 -4.64 12.77 -16.95
N PHE A 138 -4.28 11.57 -16.47
CA PHE A 138 -5.13 10.83 -15.55
C PHE A 138 -5.35 11.56 -14.22
N ALA A 139 -4.30 12.15 -13.64
CA ALA A 139 -4.45 12.96 -12.44
C ALA A 139 -5.40 14.16 -12.65
N ASP A 140 -5.34 14.80 -13.83
CA ASP A 140 -6.23 15.90 -14.18
C ASP A 140 -7.69 15.41 -14.36
N LEU A 141 -7.90 14.20 -14.90
CA LEU A 141 -9.23 13.59 -15.00
C LEU A 141 -9.80 13.22 -13.63
N ILE A 142 -8.97 12.70 -12.71
CA ILE A 142 -9.38 12.44 -11.32
C ILE A 142 -9.92 13.72 -10.67
N GLU A 143 -9.22 14.85 -10.84
CA GLU A 143 -9.67 16.12 -10.27
C GLU A 143 -10.93 16.65 -10.94
N ARG A 144 -11.06 16.49 -12.25
CA ARG A 144 -12.27 16.86 -13.00
C ARG A 144 -13.49 16.09 -12.51
N HIS A 145 -13.34 14.81 -12.19
CA HIS A 145 -14.42 13.93 -11.74
C HIS A 145 -14.43 13.74 -10.21
N ALA A 146 -13.81 14.65 -9.45
CA ALA A 146 -13.56 14.45 -8.03
C ALA A 146 -14.85 14.22 -7.21
N ASP A 147 -15.92 14.94 -7.51
CA ASP A 147 -17.20 14.83 -6.81
C ASP A 147 -17.86 13.46 -7.06
N GLU A 148 -17.87 12.99 -8.32
CA GLU A 148 -18.39 11.67 -8.69
C GLU A 148 -17.59 10.55 -8.01
N ILE A 149 -16.26 10.66 -8.06
CA ILE A 149 -15.36 9.68 -7.44
C ILE A 149 -15.55 9.64 -5.92
N ALA A 150 -15.63 10.80 -5.27
CA ALA A 150 -15.80 10.89 -3.83
C ALA A 150 -17.16 10.35 -3.36
N ALA A 151 -18.24 10.66 -4.11
CA ALA A 151 -19.57 10.15 -3.83
C ALA A 151 -19.62 8.61 -3.97
N LEU A 152 -19.04 8.07 -5.04
CA LEU A 152 -18.99 6.64 -5.29
C LEU A 152 -18.17 5.89 -4.23
N GLU A 153 -16.99 6.41 -3.89
CA GLU A 153 -16.14 5.86 -2.84
C GLU A 153 -16.87 5.85 -1.49
N THR A 154 -17.53 6.95 -1.13
CA THR A 154 -18.33 7.03 0.10
C THR A 154 -19.49 6.04 0.10
N TRP A 155 -20.16 5.84 -1.03
CA TRP A 155 -21.29 4.93 -1.12
C TRP A 155 -20.87 3.46 -0.98
N ASP A 156 -19.85 3.05 -1.72
CA ASP A 156 -19.41 1.65 -1.78
C ASP A 156 -18.65 1.25 -0.51
N ASN A 157 -17.75 2.12 -0.01
CA ASN A 157 -16.92 1.84 1.16
C ASN A 157 -17.60 2.19 2.50
N GLY A 158 -18.34 3.29 2.58
CA GLY A 158 -19.00 3.76 3.80
C GLY A 158 -18.28 4.85 4.58
N LYS A 159 -17.11 5.30 4.14
CA LYS A 159 -16.41 6.48 4.70
C LYS A 159 -17.21 7.77 4.48
N THR A 160 -16.94 8.80 5.28
CA THR A 160 -17.65 10.08 5.16
C THR A 160 -17.30 10.78 3.85
N LEU A 161 -18.26 11.50 3.26
CA LEU A 161 -18.02 12.26 2.02
C LEU A 161 -16.89 13.29 2.20
N ALA A 162 -16.84 13.94 3.37
CA ALA A 162 -15.79 14.89 3.70
C ALA A 162 -14.39 14.24 3.69
N GLN A 163 -14.25 12.98 4.11
CA GLN A 163 -12.98 12.26 4.04
C GLN A 163 -12.64 11.90 2.59
N SER A 164 -13.60 11.35 1.83
CA SER A 164 -13.39 11.00 0.42
C SER A 164 -12.98 12.21 -0.41
N ALA A 165 -13.77 13.28 -0.37
CA ALA A 165 -13.58 14.48 -1.17
C ALA A 165 -12.41 15.34 -0.67
N GLY A 166 -12.29 15.50 0.66
CA GLY A 166 -11.31 16.41 1.26
C GLY A 166 -9.91 15.84 1.40
N ALA A 167 -9.75 14.51 1.44
CA ALA A 167 -8.45 13.87 1.68
C ALA A 167 -8.09 12.83 0.62
N GLU A 168 -8.97 11.85 0.36
CA GLU A 168 -8.57 10.68 -0.43
C GLU A 168 -8.45 10.93 -1.93
N VAL A 169 -9.45 11.59 -2.54
CA VAL A 169 -9.41 11.91 -3.96
C VAL A 169 -8.26 12.88 -4.31
N PRO A 170 -8.03 13.97 -3.55
CA PRO A 170 -6.85 14.81 -3.75
C PRO A 170 -5.53 14.04 -3.59
N MET A 171 -5.45 13.10 -2.63
CA MET A 171 -4.26 12.30 -2.41
C MET A 171 -4.04 11.25 -3.52
N LEU A 172 -5.10 10.68 -4.08
CA LEU A 172 -5.06 9.86 -5.29
C LEU A 172 -4.43 10.65 -6.45
N ALA A 173 -4.97 11.82 -6.78
CA ALA A 173 -4.44 12.65 -7.86
C ALA A 173 -2.97 13.05 -7.63
N ARG A 174 -2.64 13.47 -6.40
CA ARG A 174 -1.26 13.80 -6.00
C ARG A 174 -0.32 12.60 -6.14
N CYS A 175 -0.76 11.40 -5.74
CA CYS A 175 0.03 10.19 -5.85
C CYS A 175 0.32 9.83 -7.31
N MET A 176 -0.67 9.97 -8.19
CA MET A 176 -0.47 9.77 -9.63
C MET A 176 0.49 10.79 -10.24
N ARG A 177 0.41 12.07 -9.86
CA ARG A 177 1.39 13.08 -10.29
C ARG A 177 2.81 12.79 -9.80
N TYR A 178 2.93 12.32 -8.55
CA TYR A 178 4.22 11.93 -8.00
C TYR A 178 4.87 10.80 -8.83
N TYR A 179 4.11 9.74 -9.15
CA TYR A 179 4.63 8.65 -9.97
C TYR A 179 4.82 9.01 -11.44
N ALA A 180 4.01 9.92 -11.99
CA ALA A 180 4.27 10.50 -13.30
C ALA A 180 5.67 11.16 -13.34
N GLY A 181 5.99 11.93 -12.30
CA GLY A 181 7.31 12.56 -12.16
C GLY A 181 8.47 11.59 -11.98
N TRP A 182 8.22 10.33 -11.60
CA TRP A 182 9.24 9.29 -11.51
C TRP A 182 9.50 8.56 -12.83
N ALA A 183 8.54 8.54 -13.76
CA ALA A 183 8.63 7.73 -14.97
C ALA A 183 9.92 7.98 -15.78
N ASP A 184 10.44 9.21 -15.79
CA ASP A 184 11.67 9.64 -16.48
C ASP A 184 12.89 9.81 -15.56
N LYS A 185 12.81 9.33 -14.31
CA LYS A 185 13.87 9.46 -13.28
C LYS A 185 14.31 8.13 -12.68
N ILE A 186 13.96 7.02 -13.32
CA ILE A 186 14.40 5.68 -12.93
C ILE A 186 15.82 5.49 -13.48
N HIS A 187 16.82 5.87 -12.67
CA HIS A 187 18.22 5.79 -13.07
C HIS A 187 18.83 4.43 -12.73
N GLY A 188 19.72 3.96 -13.60
CA GLY A 188 20.65 2.88 -13.34
C GLY A 188 21.94 3.37 -12.66
N LEU A 189 22.97 2.54 -12.68
CA LEU A 189 24.29 2.87 -12.15
C LEU A 189 25.38 2.51 -13.16
N VAL A 190 26.44 3.32 -13.22
CA VAL A 190 27.70 2.94 -13.86
C VAL A 190 28.70 2.60 -12.75
N VAL A 191 29.16 1.35 -12.72
CA VAL A 191 29.97 0.83 -11.61
C VAL A 191 31.45 0.89 -11.98
N PRO A 192 32.31 1.50 -11.13
CA PRO A 192 33.75 1.46 -11.32
C PRO A 192 34.26 0.05 -11.00
N ALA A 193 34.34 -0.80 -12.02
CA ALA A 193 34.88 -2.14 -11.90
C ALA A 193 36.42 -2.13 -11.92
N ASP A 194 37.03 -3.05 -11.18
CA ASP A 194 38.45 -3.30 -11.30
C ASP A 194 38.78 -3.85 -12.71
N GLY A 195 39.90 -3.40 -13.28
CA GLY A 195 40.35 -3.84 -14.60
C GLY A 195 39.69 -3.11 -15.78
N ALA A 196 39.76 -3.70 -16.97
CA ALA A 196 39.34 -3.08 -18.23
C ALA A 196 37.89 -3.45 -18.59
N HIS A 197 36.95 -3.21 -17.69
CA HIS A 197 35.53 -3.52 -17.88
C HIS A 197 34.66 -2.27 -17.77
N HIS A 198 33.62 -2.20 -18.62
CA HIS A 198 32.53 -1.24 -18.48
C HIS A 198 31.33 -1.96 -17.88
N VAL A 199 30.91 -1.56 -16.67
CA VAL A 199 29.81 -2.19 -15.96
C VAL A 199 28.70 -1.18 -15.74
N GLN A 200 27.48 -1.53 -16.16
CA GLN A 200 26.27 -0.75 -15.97
C GLN A 200 25.14 -1.62 -15.42
N VAL A 201 24.28 -1.01 -14.61
CA VAL A 201 23.06 -1.60 -14.07
C VAL A 201 21.87 -0.91 -14.72
N LEU A 202 20.98 -1.67 -15.31
CA LEU A 202 19.74 -1.19 -15.93
C LEU A 202 18.54 -1.58 -15.04
N HIS A 203 17.57 -0.68 -14.94
CA HIS A 203 16.30 -0.95 -14.26
C HIS A 203 15.20 -1.09 -15.31
N GLU A 204 14.91 -2.34 -15.67
CA GLU A 204 13.88 -2.69 -16.64
C GLU A 204 12.56 -3.01 -15.92
N PRO A 205 11.40 -2.76 -16.55
CA PRO A 205 10.12 -3.22 -16.01
C PRO A 205 10.12 -4.74 -15.81
N VAL A 206 9.48 -5.20 -14.73
CA VAL A 206 9.41 -6.62 -14.40
C VAL A 206 8.52 -7.40 -15.36
N GLY A 207 7.55 -6.73 -16.00
CA GLY A 207 6.60 -7.33 -16.94
C GLY A 207 5.16 -7.17 -16.50
N VAL A 208 4.44 -8.28 -16.31
CA VAL A 208 3.06 -8.32 -15.85
C VAL A 208 3.02 -8.42 -14.33
N ALA A 209 2.49 -7.38 -13.69
CA ALA A 209 2.32 -7.30 -12.24
C ALA A 209 0.88 -7.67 -11.83
N GLY A 210 0.74 -8.74 -11.05
CA GLY A 210 -0.49 -9.10 -10.37
C GLY A 210 -0.64 -8.33 -9.06
N GLN A 211 -1.75 -7.62 -8.90
CA GLN A 211 -1.95 -6.70 -7.77
C GLN A 211 -3.29 -6.99 -7.09
N ILE A 212 -3.29 -7.10 -5.76
CA ILE A 212 -4.50 -7.37 -4.98
C ILE A 212 -4.64 -6.31 -3.89
N ILE A 213 -5.75 -5.57 -3.93
CA ILE A 213 -6.04 -4.47 -3.00
C ILE A 213 -7.14 -4.83 -1.99
N PRO A 214 -7.06 -4.30 -0.75
CA PRO A 214 -8.10 -4.43 0.25
C PRO A 214 -9.20 -3.39 0.02
N TRP A 215 -10.20 -3.42 0.90
CA TRP A 215 -11.41 -2.61 0.81
C TRP A 215 -11.40 -1.33 1.64
N ASN A 216 -10.41 -1.11 2.51
CA ASN A 216 -10.44 -0.01 3.48
C ASN A 216 -10.09 1.36 2.88
N PHE A 217 -9.16 1.40 1.92
CA PHE A 217 -8.83 2.57 1.10
C PHE A 217 -8.75 2.22 -0.39
N PRO A 218 -9.87 1.81 -1.03
CA PRO A 218 -9.88 1.29 -2.40
C PRO A 218 -9.07 2.13 -3.40
N LEU A 219 -9.33 3.44 -3.44
CA LEU A 219 -8.68 4.34 -4.39
C LEU A 219 -7.20 4.63 -4.08
N LEU A 220 -6.83 4.76 -2.81
CA LEU A 220 -5.42 4.96 -2.46
C LEU A 220 -4.61 3.69 -2.68
N MET A 221 -5.19 2.52 -2.39
CA MET A 221 -4.58 1.23 -2.65
C MET A 221 -4.42 0.98 -4.15
N PHE A 222 -5.39 1.42 -4.96
CA PHE A 222 -5.24 1.48 -6.41
C PHE A 222 -4.02 2.35 -6.79
N ALA A 223 -3.95 3.59 -6.30
CA ALA A 223 -2.85 4.52 -6.62
C ALA A 223 -1.47 3.97 -6.24
N TRP A 224 -1.35 3.41 -5.04
CA TRP A 224 -0.09 2.88 -4.49
C TRP A 224 0.42 1.66 -5.24
N LYS A 225 -0.44 0.96 -5.98
CA LYS A 225 -0.07 -0.22 -6.76
C LYS A 225 0.07 0.09 -8.25
N VAL A 226 -0.95 0.71 -8.84
CA VAL A 226 -1.02 1.00 -10.28
C VAL A 226 -0.03 2.12 -10.65
N GLY A 227 0.02 3.20 -9.86
CA GLY A 227 0.91 4.34 -10.10
C GLY A 227 2.39 3.96 -10.33
N PRO A 228 3.06 3.31 -9.37
CA PRO A 228 4.47 2.94 -9.55
C PRO A 228 4.66 1.87 -10.63
N ALA A 229 3.74 0.91 -10.76
CA ALA A 229 3.86 -0.13 -11.77
C ALA A 229 3.83 0.44 -13.20
N LEU A 230 2.89 1.35 -13.46
CA LEU A 230 2.76 2.04 -14.75
C LEU A 230 3.92 2.99 -15.02
N ALA A 231 4.39 3.74 -14.02
CA ALA A 231 5.54 4.64 -14.18
C ALA A 231 6.79 3.86 -14.65
N CYS A 232 7.02 2.67 -14.08
CA CYS A 232 8.10 1.78 -14.49
C CYS A 232 7.89 1.11 -15.87
N GLY A 233 6.70 1.19 -16.46
CA GLY A 233 6.39 0.58 -17.77
C GLY A 233 5.84 -0.85 -17.71
N ASN A 234 5.38 -1.31 -16.54
CA ASN A 234 4.76 -2.63 -16.40
C ASN A 234 3.31 -2.62 -16.92
N ALA A 235 2.82 -3.81 -17.29
CA ALA A 235 1.38 -4.06 -17.41
C ALA A 235 0.84 -4.62 -16.09
N VAL A 236 -0.44 -4.41 -15.81
CA VAL A 236 -1.07 -4.68 -14.50
C VAL A 236 -2.35 -5.49 -14.67
N VAL A 237 -2.48 -6.52 -13.82
CA VAL A 237 -3.76 -7.19 -13.54
C VAL A 237 -4.11 -6.95 -12.08
N LEU A 238 -5.13 -6.14 -11.85
CA LEU A 238 -5.57 -5.70 -10.53
C LEU A 238 -6.84 -6.46 -10.12
N LYS A 239 -6.81 -7.09 -8.94
CA LYS A 239 -8.00 -7.63 -8.27
C LYS A 239 -8.47 -6.67 -7.19
N THR A 240 -9.70 -6.16 -7.32
CA THR A 240 -10.34 -5.31 -6.32
C THR A 240 -10.94 -6.16 -5.20
N ALA A 241 -11.07 -5.61 -3.99
CA ALA A 241 -11.85 -6.26 -2.95
C ALA A 241 -13.32 -6.39 -3.36
N GLU A 242 -13.95 -7.52 -3.08
CA GLU A 242 -15.36 -7.79 -3.38
C GLU A 242 -16.31 -6.83 -2.65
N GLN A 243 -15.85 -6.21 -1.55
CA GLN A 243 -16.59 -5.23 -0.81
C GLN A 243 -16.66 -3.88 -1.53
N THR A 244 -15.64 -3.50 -2.30
CA THR A 244 -15.52 -2.12 -2.82
C THR A 244 -14.98 -2.09 -4.25
N PRO A 245 -15.68 -2.70 -5.22
CA PRO A 245 -15.21 -2.76 -6.59
C PRO A 245 -15.45 -1.47 -7.40
N LEU A 246 -16.44 -0.64 -7.03
CA LEU A 246 -17.04 0.31 -7.97
C LEU A 246 -16.11 1.49 -8.30
N SER A 247 -15.46 2.07 -7.29
CA SER A 247 -14.61 3.25 -7.48
C SER A 247 -13.36 2.93 -8.29
N ALA A 248 -12.76 1.77 -8.08
CA ALA A 248 -11.61 1.30 -8.85
C ALA A 248 -11.95 1.05 -10.33
N LEU A 249 -13.12 0.47 -10.62
CA LEU A 249 -13.62 0.29 -12.00
C LEU A 249 -13.86 1.64 -12.69
N TYR A 250 -14.43 2.60 -11.97
CA TYR A 250 -14.66 3.95 -12.49
C TYR A 250 -13.36 4.68 -12.81
N VAL A 251 -12.40 4.75 -11.89
CA VAL A 251 -11.13 5.45 -12.20
C VAL A 251 -10.29 4.71 -13.24
N ALA A 252 -10.45 3.41 -13.40
CA ALA A 252 -9.78 2.67 -14.47
C ALA A 252 -10.28 3.08 -15.86
N SER A 253 -11.56 3.46 -16.03
CA SER A 253 -12.05 4.00 -17.31
C SER A 253 -11.44 5.36 -17.63
N LEU A 254 -11.27 6.23 -16.63
CA LEU A 254 -10.57 7.52 -16.79
C LEU A 254 -9.11 7.35 -17.19
N LEU A 255 -8.46 6.26 -16.78
CA LEU A 255 -7.08 5.97 -17.18
C LEU A 255 -6.99 5.60 -18.68
N HIS A 256 -7.99 4.90 -19.21
CA HIS A 256 -8.12 4.67 -20.66
C HIS A 256 -8.44 5.97 -21.41
N GLU A 257 -9.32 6.83 -20.88
CA GLU A 257 -9.56 8.17 -21.43
C GLU A 257 -8.27 9.03 -21.45
N ALA A 258 -7.40 8.86 -20.45
CA ALA A 258 -6.09 9.51 -20.42
C ALA A 258 -5.12 9.00 -21.52
N GLY A 259 -5.49 7.97 -22.27
CA GLY A 259 -4.71 7.38 -23.36
C GLY A 259 -3.82 6.22 -22.92
N LEU A 260 -4.21 5.49 -21.87
CA LEU A 260 -3.55 4.22 -21.53
C LEU A 260 -3.88 3.17 -22.61
N PRO A 261 -2.87 2.52 -23.22
CA PRO A 261 -3.10 1.48 -24.21
C PRO A 261 -3.89 0.28 -23.65
N ASP A 262 -4.65 -0.36 -24.53
CA ASP A 262 -5.44 -1.55 -24.17
C ASP A 262 -4.57 -2.66 -23.59
N GLY A 263 -5.10 -3.34 -22.58
CA GLY A 263 -4.43 -4.46 -21.90
C GLY A 263 -3.34 -4.04 -20.91
N VAL A 264 -2.91 -2.77 -20.88
CA VAL A 264 -1.90 -2.31 -19.90
C VAL A 264 -2.45 -2.32 -18.48
N LEU A 265 -3.71 -1.94 -18.28
CA LEU A 265 -4.43 -2.15 -17.03
C LEU A 265 -5.62 -3.06 -17.28
N ASN A 266 -5.74 -4.09 -16.47
CA ASN A 266 -6.90 -4.96 -16.41
C ASN A 266 -7.39 -5.01 -14.96
N VAL A 267 -8.70 -4.87 -14.75
CA VAL A 267 -9.31 -4.88 -13.42
C VAL A 267 -10.33 -6.00 -13.35
N VAL A 268 -10.05 -7.00 -12.51
CA VAL A 268 -10.90 -8.17 -12.32
C VAL A 268 -11.45 -8.16 -10.89
N SER A 269 -12.71 -7.79 -10.74
CA SER A 269 -13.42 -7.91 -9.47
C SER A 269 -13.86 -9.36 -9.24
N GLY A 270 -13.69 -9.87 -8.03
CA GLY A 270 -14.02 -11.26 -7.69
C GLY A 270 -13.66 -11.59 -6.25
N PHE A 271 -13.76 -12.86 -5.87
CA PHE A 271 -13.44 -13.29 -4.49
C PHE A 271 -11.96 -13.66 -4.32
N GLY A 272 -11.49 -13.65 -3.08
CA GLY A 272 -10.12 -14.05 -2.73
C GLY A 272 -9.79 -15.50 -3.15
N PRO A 273 -10.60 -16.51 -2.77
CA PRO A 273 -10.33 -17.92 -3.10
C PRO A 273 -10.40 -18.27 -4.60
N THR A 274 -11.08 -17.47 -5.42
CA THR A 274 -11.21 -17.69 -6.87
C THR A 274 -10.24 -16.78 -7.64
N ALA A 275 -10.67 -15.58 -8.04
CA ALA A 275 -9.85 -14.62 -8.78
C ALA A 275 -8.51 -14.30 -8.10
N GLY A 276 -8.53 -14.10 -6.78
CA GLY A 276 -7.31 -13.78 -6.02
C GLY A 276 -6.28 -14.91 -6.04
N ALA A 277 -6.72 -16.15 -5.80
CA ALA A 277 -5.86 -17.33 -5.80
C ALA A 277 -5.32 -17.64 -7.21
N ALA A 278 -6.19 -17.56 -8.23
CA ALA A 278 -5.81 -17.73 -9.62
C ALA A 278 -4.73 -16.73 -10.04
N LEU A 279 -4.89 -15.44 -9.69
CA LEU A 279 -3.89 -14.42 -10.00
C LEU A 279 -2.54 -14.71 -9.33
N CYS A 280 -2.55 -15.22 -8.10
CA CYS A 280 -1.32 -15.53 -7.37
C CYS A 280 -0.56 -16.73 -7.96
N SER A 281 -1.29 -17.78 -8.38
CA SER A 281 -0.71 -19.00 -8.95
C SER A 281 -0.41 -18.90 -10.45
N HIS A 282 -0.92 -17.87 -11.15
CA HIS A 282 -0.78 -17.75 -12.60
C HIS A 282 0.69 -17.70 -13.07
N MET A 283 1.04 -18.49 -14.07
CA MET A 283 2.43 -18.64 -14.56
C MET A 283 2.91 -17.46 -15.40
N GLY A 284 2.00 -16.77 -16.08
CA GLY A 284 2.29 -15.58 -16.88
C GLY A 284 2.39 -14.25 -16.10
N VAL A 285 2.36 -14.29 -14.77
CA VAL A 285 2.54 -13.11 -13.90
C VAL A 285 3.97 -13.11 -13.34
N ASP A 286 4.68 -12.00 -13.48
CA ASP A 286 6.10 -11.91 -13.13
C ASP A 286 6.33 -11.41 -11.70
N LYS A 287 5.36 -10.69 -11.14
CA LYS A 287 5.46 -10.12 -9.78
C LYS A 287 4.09 -10.02 -9.13
N LEU A 288 4.03 -10.27 -7.81
CA LEU A 288 2.85 -9.95 -6.99
C LEU A 288 3.05 -8.76 -6.06
N ALA A 289 1.97 -8.01 -5.83
CA ALA A 289 1.86 -7.04 -4.76
C ALA A 289 0.50 -7.16 -4.06
N PHE A 290 0.50 -7.68 -2.83
CA PHE A 290 -0.70 -7.90 -2.04
C PHE A 290 -0.75 -6.96 -0.84
N THR A 291 -1.94 -6.43 -0.56
CA THR A 291 -2.21 -5.73 0.69
C THR A 291 -3.47 -6.31 1.35
N GLY A 292 -3.38 -6.68 2.62
CA GLY A 292 -4.52 -7.28 3.33
C GLY A 292 -4.13 -8.02 4.61
N SER A 293 -4.86 -9.09 4.92
CA SER A 293 -4.64 -9.84 6.17
C SER A 293 -3.34 -10.64 6.15
N THR A 294 -2.71 -10.83 7.32
CA THR A 294 -1.51 -11.65 7.45
C THR A 294 -1.72 -13.09 7.02
N GLY A 295 -2.87 -13.69 7.36
CA GLY A 295 -3.20 -15.07 6.96
C GLY A 295 -3.31 -15.22 5.44
N THR A 296 -3.96 -14.26 4.76
CA THR A 296 -4.00 -14.26 3.29
C THR A 296 -2.63 -13.99 2.69
N GLY A 297 -1.81 -13.11 3.29
CA GLY A 297 -0.44 -12.85 2.83
C GLY A 297 0.45 -14.10 2.81
N GLN A 298 0.28 -15.00 3.80
CA GLN A 298 0.96 -16.30 3.82
C GLN A 298 0.53 -17.19 2.65
N ILE A 299 -0.78 -17.25 2.36
CA ILE A 299 -1.33 -17.99 1.22
C ILE A 299 -0.78 -17.43 -0.11
N VAL A 300 -0.71 -16.10 -0.26
CA VAL A 300 -0.15 -15.46 -1.44
C VAL A 300 1.30 -15.87 -1.67
N LEU A 301 2.13 -15.89 -0.61
CA LEU A 301 3.51 -16.37 -0.68
C LEU A 301 3.59 -17.85 -1.06
N GLU A 302 2.74 -18.70 -0.49
CA GLU A 302 2.70 -20.13 -0.82
C GLU A 302 2.37 -20.34 -2.30
N LEU A 303 1.33 -19.67 -2.81
CA LEU A 303 0.90 -19.79 -4.20
C LEU A 303 1.96 -19.27 -5.18
N ALA A 304 2.66 -18.19 -4.83
CA ALA A 304 3.79 -17.69 -5.61
C ALA A 304 4.96 -18.69 -5.64
N ALA A 305 5.30 -19.26 -4.48
CA ALA A 305 6.38 -20.23 -4.35
C ALA A 305 6.09 -21.55 -5.10
N ARG A 306 4.83 -22.00 -5.09
CA ARG A 306 4.38 -23.23 -5.76
C ARG A 306 4.16 -23.10 -7.27
N SER A 307 4.20 -21.88 -7.81
CA SER A 307 4.01 -21.60 -9.24
C SER A 307 5.35 -21.35 -9.94
N ASN A 308 5.72 -20.09 -10.14
CA ASN A 308 6.90 -19.69 -10.92
C ASN A 308 7.95 -18.94 -10.07
N LEU A 309 7.89 -19.03 -8.74
CA LEU A 309 8.81 -18.36 -7.80
C LEU A 309 8.82 -16.82 -7.97
N LYS A 310 7.73 -16.24 -8.47
CA LYS A 310 7.61 -14.79 -8.67
C LYS A 310 7.84 -14.01 -7.36
N PRO A 311 8.58 -12.88 -7.39
CA PRO A 311 8.75 -12.01 -6.23
C PRO A 311 7.42 -11.44 -5.74
N VAL A 312 7.27 -11.36 -4.42
CA VAL A 312 6.05 -10.89 -3.75
C VAL A 312 6.37 -9.71 -2.83
N THR A 313 5.56 -8.65 -2.91
CA THR A 313 5.54 -7.57 -1.92
C THR A 313 4.26 -7.68 -1.10
N LEU A 314 4.37 -7.66 0.22
CA LEU A 314 3.25 -7.77 1.15
C LEU A 314 3.16 -6.53 2.05
N GLU A 315 1.99 -5.90 2.07
CA GLU A 315 1.62 -4.91 3.08
C GLU A 315 0.50 -5.52 3.95
N LEU A 316 0.82 -5.83 5.20
CA LEU A 316 -0.05 -6.62 6.07
C LEU A 316 -0.55 -5.80 7.25
N GLY A 317 -1.44 -6.40 8.03
CA GLY A 317 -1.85 -5.85 9.32
C GLY A 317 -0.68 -5.72 10.30
N GLY A 318 -0.78 -4.73 11.17
CA GLY A 318 0.20 -4.37 12.18
C GLY A 318 -0.47 -3.90 13.46
N LYS A 319 0.34 -3.71 14.50
CA LYS A 319 -0.07 -3.23 15.81
C LYS A 319 0.86 -2.09 16.23
N SER A 320 0.77 -0.97 15.51
CA SER A 320 1.74 0.11 15.63
C SER A 320 1.54 0.88 16.94
N PRO A 321 2.60 1.06 17.75
CA PRO A 321 2.51 1.78 19.01
C PRO A 321 2.41 3.30 18.78
N PHE A 322 1.62 3.98 19.62
CA PHE A 322 1.65 5.44 19.78
C PHE A 322 2.24 5.73 21.16
N ILE A 323 3.47 6.25 21.20
CA ILE A 323 4.24 6.42 22.45
C ILE A 323 4.24 7.91 22.82
N VAL A 324 3.80 8.21 24.04
CA VAL A 324 3.78 9.56 24.62
C VAL A 324 4.84 9.63 25.71
N MET A 325 5.80 10.55 25.55
CA MET A 325 6.88 10.79 26.51
C MET A 325 6.45 11.79 27.59
N ASP A 326 7.23 11.90 28.66
CA ASP A 326 6.92 12.75 29.83
C ASP A 326 6.99 14.25 29.54
N ASP A 327 7.78 14.65 28.54
CA ASP A 327 7.91 16.03 28.05
C ASP A 327 6.88 16.41 26.95
N ALA A 328 5.98 15.49 26.60
CA ALA A 328 4.98 15.73 25.55
C ALA A 328 3.89 16.72 26.01
N ASP A 329 3.45 17.57 25.07
CA ASP A 329 2.20 18.32 25.23
C ASP A 329 1.03 17.32 25.28
N VAL A 330 0.44 17.19 26.46
CA VAL A 330 -0.59 16.19 26.74
C VAL A 330 -1.86 16.46 25.94
N ASP A 331 -2.26 17.71 25.76
CA ASP A 331 -3.50 18.04 25.04
C ASP A 331 -3.32 17.75 23.54
N GLN A 332 -2.16 18.09 22.97
CA GLN A 332 -1.82 17.72 21.60
C GLN A 332 -1.73 16.19 21.43
N ALA A 333 -1.10 15.50 22.38
CA ALA A 333 -0.97 14.04 22.34
C ALA A 333 -2.32 13.32 22.38
N VAL A 334 -3.30 13.83 23.15
CA VAL A 334 -4.67 13.31 23.17
C VAL A 334 -5.33 13.43 21.80
N GLU A 335 -5.28 14.61 21.18
CA GLU A 335 -5.91 14.85 19.89
C GLU A 335 -5.28 13.99 18.79
N LEU A 336 -3.94 13.89 18.77
CA LEU A 336 -3.22 13.06 17.81
C LEU A 336 -3.50 11.56 18.02
N ALA A 337 -3.52 11.08 19.26
CA ALA A 337 -3.82 9.68 19.55
C ALA A 337 -5.27 9.34 19.18
N HIS A 338 -6.21 10.24 19.47
CA HIS A 338 -7.61 10.08 19.08
C HIS A 338 -7.77 10.05 17.56
N HIS A 339 -7.17 11.01 16.85
CA HIS A 339 -7.19 11.02 15.40
C HIS A 339 -6.56 9.75 14.83
N ALA A 340 -5.39 9.34 15.31
CA ALA A 340 -4.68 8.16 14.83
C ALA A 340 -5.54 6.89 14.95
N VAL A 341 -6.24 6.66 16.06
CA VAL A 341 -7.05 5.45 16.23
C VAL A 341 -8.35 5.48 15.44
N PHE A 342 -9.06 6.61 15.45
CA PHE A 342 -10.42 6.68 14.94
C PHE A 342 -10.53 7.18 13.49
N PHE A 343 -9.45 7.67 12.90
CA PHE A 343 -9.42 7.98 11.47
C PHE A 343 -9.73 6.71 10.66
N ASN A 344 -10.67 6.82 9.71
CA ASN A 344 -11.24 5.69 8.97
C ASN A 344 -11.82 4.56 9.85
N GLN A 345 -12.46 4.89 10.97
CA GLN A 345 -13.17 3.92 11.84
C GLN A 345 -12.32 2.73 12.33
N VAL A 346 -11.03 2.92 12.66
CA VAL A 346 -10.09 1.83 13.06
C VAL A 346 -9.75 0.84 11.93
N LEU A 347 -10.19 1.09 10.69
CA LEU A 347 -9.91 0.25 9.51
C LEU A 347 -8.56 0.60 8.86
N PHE A 348 -7.60 0.99 9.68
CA PHE A 348 -6.21 1.08 9.28
C PHE A 348 -5.53 -0.26 9.54
N LEU A 349 -4.61 -0.63 8.65
CA LEU A 349 -3.77 -1.80 8.88
C LEU A 349 -2.85 -1.62 10.09
N THR A 350 -2.77 -0.44 10.73
CA THR A 350 -1.70 -0.12 11.69
C THR A 350 -2.12 0.26 13.12
N ASN A 351 -3.38 0.51 13.49
CA ASN A 351 -3.62 1.39 14.66
C ASN A 351 -4.13 0.70 15.93
N TYR A 352 -3.40 0.84 17.06
CA TYR A 352 -3.87 0.73 18.46
C TYR A 352 -2.87 1.39 19.46
N VAL A 353 -3.33 1.87 20.63
CA VAL A 353 -2.51 2.61 21.63
C VAL A 353 -2.06 1.71 22.78
N VAL A 354 -0.80 1.82 23.21
CA VAL A 354 -0.27 1.27 24.48
C VAL A 354 0.23 2.44 25.32
N LEU A 355 -0.30 2.62 26.53
CA LEU A 355 0.04 3.74 27.43
C LEU A 355 0.83 3.26 28.65
N GLY A 356 1.94 3.94 28.95
CA GLY A 356 2.76 3.74 30.15
C GLY A 356 2.69 4.91 31.14
N GLN A 357 2.65 4.55 32.43
CA GLN A 357 2.78 5.31 33.70
C GLN A 357 1.71 6.30 34.19
N LEU A 358 1.32 6.09 35.46
CA LEU A 358 0.12 6.57 36.16
C LEU A 358 0.28 7.98 36.77
N LEU A 359 -0.38 8.96 36.14
CA LEU A 359 -1.04 10.15 36.70
C LEU A 359 -1.57 11.06 35.56
N PRO A 360 -0.83 11.26 34.44
CA PRO A 360 -1.34 11.91 33.22
C PRO A 360 -2.44 11.10 32.52
N ILE A 361 -2.42 9.78 32.73
CA ILE A 361 -3.34 8.80 32.14
C ILE A 361 -4.82 9.10 32.46
N MET A 362 -5.15 9.61 33.65
CA MET A 362 -6.56 9.87 34.00
C MET A 362 -7.14 11.09 33.28
N LYS A 363 -6.35 12.16 33.09
CA LYS A 363 -6.74 13.31 32.25
C LYS A 363 -6.79 12.91 30.78
N PHE A 364 -5.82 12.12 30.32
CA PHE A 364 -5.81 11.56 28.98
C PHE A 364 -7.08 10.72 28.71
N PHE A 365 -7.43 9.78 29.61
CA PHE A 365 -8.66 8.99 29.45
C PHE A 365 -9.93 9.81 29.60
N ALA A 366 -9.97 10.82 30.47
CA ALA A 366 -11.13 11.70 30.62
C ALA A 366 -11.34 12.55 29.36
N ASN A 367 -10.29 13.16 28.81
CA ASN A 367 -10.35 13.96 27.59
C ASN A 367 -10.58 13.08 26.35
N ALA A 368 -9.89 11.94 26.23
CA ALA A 368 -10.12 10.99 25.14
C ALA A 368 -11.56 10.42 25.17
N ARG A 369 -12.10 10.14 26.36
CA ARG A 369 -13.50 9.71 26.53
C ARG A 369 -14.48 10.83 26.21
N ALA A 370 -14.20 12.06 26.60
CA ALA A 370 -15.03 13.22 26.26
C ALA A 370 -15.02 13.49 24.75
N ASN A 371 -13.85 13.44 24.09
CA ASN A 371 -13.70 13.60 22.64
C ASN A 371 -14.38 12.47 21.85
N ALA A 372 -14.26 11.22 22.32
CA ALA A 372 -14.96 10.10 21.72
C ALA A 372 -16.49 10.19 21.91
N ALA A 373 -16.95 10.73 23.03
CA ALA A 373 -18.39 10.93 23.31
C ALA A 373 -18.98 12.14 22.56
N ALA A 374 -18.19 13.17 22.27
CA ALA A 374 -18.61 14.38 21.57
C ALA A 374 -18.83 14.17 20.06
N ARG A 375 -18.32 13.07 19.47
CA ARG A 375 -18.57 12.73 18.07
C ARG A 375 -19.90 11.98 17.92
N GLY A 376 -20.84 12.60 17.21
CA GLY A 376 -22.09 11.96 16.81
C GLY A 376 -21.84 10.76 15.91
N ARG A 377 -22.38 9.59 16.27
CA ARG A 377 -22.49 8.44 15.37
C ARG A 377 -23.62 8.73 14.40
N GLY A 378 -23.33 8.76 13.10
CA GLY A 378 -24.32 9.12 12.08
C GLY A 378 -24.16 8.29 10.80
N ARG A 379 -25.10 8.41 9.87
CA ARG A 379 -24.99 7.82 8.52
C ARG A 379 -24.04 8.71 7.68
N SER A 380 -23.15 8.12 6.87
CA SER A 380 -21.95 8.79 6.27
C SER A 380 -22.22 9.97 5.33
N CYS A 381 -23.47 10.23 4.94
CA CYS A 381 -23.84 11.26 3.96
C CYS A 381 -24.45 12.53 4.57
N THR A 382 -24.49 12.70 5.89
CA THR A 382 -24.94 13.96 6.50
C THR A 382 -23.76 14.90 6.78
N SER A 383 -23.95 16.21 6.62
CA SER A 383 -22.91 17.24 6.80
C SER A 383 -22.35 17.31 8.23
N ALA A 384 -23.04 16.72 9.20
CA ALA A 384 -22.63 16.64 10.61
C ALA A 384 -21.96 15.30 10.99
N CYS A 385 -21.84 14.34 10.07
CA CYS A 385 -21.32 13.01 10.37
C CYS A 385 -19.78 13.03 10.50
N THR A 386 -19.29 12.82 11.72
CA THR A 386 -17.84 12.68 12.01
C THR A 386 -17.39 11.23 12.09
N THR A 387 -18.32 10.27 12.19
CA THR A 387 -18.09 8.81 12.21
C THR A 387 -19.29 8.06 11.59
N SER A 388 -19.04 7.12 10.68
CA SER A 388 -20.07 6.36 9.94
C SER A 388 -20.25 4.90 10.39
N SER A 389 -21.15 4.13 9.75
CA SER A 389 -21.46 2.74 10.10
C SER A 389 -20.35 1.75 9.72
N TRP A 390 -20.22 0.68 10.51
CA TRP A 390 -19.31 -0.44 10.25
C TRP A 390 -19.83 -1.32 9.11
N ARG A 391 -18.93 -1.84 8.26
CA ARG A 391 -19.31 -2.68 7.11
C ARG A 391 -19.47 -4.17 7.47
N SER A 392 -20.68 -4.69 7.25
CA SER A 392 -21.15 -6.10 7.28
C SER A 392 -21.41 -6.79 8.65
N PRO A 393 -22.54 -7.52 8.79
CA PRO A 393 -22.86 -8.38 9.93
C PRO A 393 -22.28 -9.80 9.74
N ARG A 394 -20.98 -9.98 9.99
CA ARG A 394 -20.43 -11.25 10.52
C ARG A 394 -20.00 -10.93 11.95
N PRO A 395 -20.15 -11.88 12.92
CA PRO A 395 -20.46 -11.56 14.31
C PRO A 395 -19.54 -10.46 14.83
N ALA A 396 -20.13 -9.53 15.59
CA ALA A 396 -19.49 -8.39 16.23
C ALA A 396 -18.02 -8.68 16.56
N PRO A 397 -17.10 -7.72 16.33
CA PRO A 397 -15.67 -7.95 16.51
C PRO A 397 -15.39 -8.67 17.83
N ARG A 398 -14.35 -9.50 17.88
CA ARG A 398 -13.84 -10.12 19.13
C ARG A 398 -13.65 -9.12 20.29
N SER A 399 -13.71 -7.81 20.03
CA SER A 399 -13.79 -6.75 21.05
C SER A 399 -15.10 -6.70 21.84
N ALA A 400 -16.15 -7.42 21.44
CA ALA A 400 -17.43 -7.53 22.14
C ALA A 400 -17.58 -8.82 22.95
N SER A 401 -16.49 -9.44 23.43
CA SER A 401 -16.59 -10.49 24.45
C SER A 401 -16.85 -9.84 25.82
N SER A 402 -18.08 -9.96 26.32
CA SER A 402 -18.47 -9.57 27.67
C SER A 402 -17.72 -10.40 28.70
N ALA A 403 -16.72 -9.82 29.36
CA ALA A 403 -16.21 -10.35 30.62
C ALA A 403 -17.16 -9.87 31.74
N THR A 404 -18.08 -10.72 32.15
CA THR A 404 -18.84 -10.55 33.39
C THR A 404 -17.92 -10.89 34.57
N PRO A 405 -17.74 -9.99 35.56
CA PRO A 405 -16.97 -10.29 36.75
C PRO A 405 -17.88 -10.95 37.79
N SER A 406 -17.73 -12.25 38.01
CA SER A 406 -18.35 -12.95 39.14
C SER A 406 -17.30 -13.45 40.11
N GLY A 407 -17.26 -12.84 41.30
CA GLY A 407 -16.97 -13.54 42.55
C GLY A 407 -15.51 -13.56 43.03
N MET A 408 -15.05 -12.45 43.63
CA MET A 408 -14.06 -12.52 44.71
C MET A 408 -14.74 -13.10 45.96
N ALA A 409 -14.26 -14.26 46.43
CA ALA A 409 -14.49 -14.72 47.80
C ALA A 409 -13.19 -15.29 48.40
N SER A 410 -12.67 -14.50 49.33
CA SER A 410 -11.66 -14.72 50.37
C SER A 410 -11.29 -16.16 50.79
N SER A 411 -9.96 -16.38 50.77
CA SER A 411 -9.07 -16.98 51.79
C SER A 411 -9.37 -18.33 52.45
N ARG A 412 -8.39 -19.25 52.37
CA ARG A 412 -7.54 -19.68 53.49
C ARG A 412 -6.43 -20.62 52.98
N GLY A 413 -5.29 -20.57 53.65
CA GLY A 413 -4.00 -21.07 53.17
C GLY A 413 -3.85 -22.58 53.11
N LEU A 414 -2.72 -23.03 52.56
CA LEU A 414 -1.73 -23.82 53.30
C LEU A 414 -0.44 -24.01 52.50
N ARG A 415 0.65 -23.53 53.11
CA ARG A 415 2.06 -24.00 53.09
C ARG A 415 2.66 -24.64 51.84
N SER A 416 3.74 -24.00 51.39
CA SER A 416 4.84 -24.65 50.68
C SER A 416 5.57 -25.65 51.56
N THR A 417 5.88 -26.84 51.03
CA THR A 417 6.99 -27.67 51.48
C THR A 417 7.80 -28.12 50.27
N ARG A 418 9.10 -27.82 50.32
CA ARG A 418 10.13 -28.39 49.46
C ARG A 418 10.25 -29.89 49.73
N SER A 419 10.45 -30.70 48.69
CA SER A 419 11.31 -31.87 48.80
C SER A 419 12.17 -32.01 47.53
N ASN A 420 13.48 -32.04 47.77
CA ASN A 420 14.51 -32.50 46.86
C ASN A 420 14.44 -34.02 46.77
N SER A 421 14.58 -34.57 45.56
CA SER A 421 15.28 -35.85 45.37
C SER A 421 16.19 -35.76 44.14
N ARG A 422 17.49 -35.72 44.42
CA ARG A 422 18.57 -36.06 43.48
C ARG A 422 18.81 -37.57 43.56
N LYS A 423 19.04 -38.20 42.40
CA LYS A 423 19.97 -39.32 42.08
C LYS A 423 19.38 -40.10 40.90
N SER A 424 20.10 -40.62 39.91
CA SER A 424 21.40 -40.37 39.28
C SER A 424 21.56 -41.45 38.21
N CYS A 425 22.05 -41.07 37.03
CA CYS A 425 22.88 -41.82 36.08
C CYS A 425 22.46 -43.19 35.50
N GLY A 426 22.62 -43.29 34.17
CA GLY A 426 22.63 -44.50 33.35
C GLY A 426 22.41 -44.16 31.87
N THR A 427 23.29 -43.40 31.21
CA THR A 427 24.30 -43.89 30.24
C THR A 427 23.90 -45.13 29.43
N SER A 428 23.60 -44.97 28.15
CA SER A 428 24.26 -45.69 27.03
C SER A 428 23.67 -45.32 25.66
N SER A 429 24.46 -44.64 24.83
CA SER A 429 24.54 -44.92 23.40
C SER A 429 25.79 -45.80 23.19
N PRO A 430 25.86 -46.54 22.09
CA PRO A 430 26.86 -46.14 21.10
C PRO A 430 26.39 -46.24 19.64
N ALA A 431 27.04 -45.43 18.82
CA ALA A 431 27.02 -45.42 17.37
C ALA A 431 27.75 -46.65 16.77
N SER A 432 27.53 -46.96 15.48
CA SER A 432 28.59 -46.90 14.45
C SER A 432 28.12 -47.41 13.06
N THR A 433 28.50 -46.62 12.04
CA THR A 433 29.08 -46.99 10.72
C THR A 433 28.39 -48.01 9.79
N ALA A 434 28.15 -47.61 8.52
CA ALA A 434 28.94 -48.08 7.37
C ALA A 434 28.42 -47.56 6.00
N ALA A 435 29.35 -47.07 5.17
CA ALA A 435 29.38 -47.09 3.70
C ALA A 435 30.86 -47.33 3.32
N PRO A 436 31.26 -47.74 2.08
CA PRO A 436 30.56 -48.30 0.93
C PRO A 436 31.16 -49.68 0.50
N PRO A 437 30.94 -50.18 -0.73
CA PRO A 437 32.10 -50.31 -1.61
C PRO A 437 31.88 -50.00 -3.11
N SER A 438 33.03 -49.88 -3.77
CA SER A 438 33.41 -49.52 -5.13
C SER A 438 32.98 -50.45 -6.29
N SER A 439 32.94 -49.87 -7.49
CA SER A 439 32.88 -50.51 -8.82
C SER A 439 34.04 -51.49 -9.12
N PRO A 440 33.92 -52.24 -10.21
CA PRO A 440 35.01 -52.30 -11.19
C PRO A 440 34.55 -52.03 -12.64
N ALA A 441 35.52 -51.58 -13.44
CA ALA A 441 35.43 -51.12 -14.82
C ALA A 441 35.74 -52.21 -15.87
N ALA A 442 35.50 -51.86 -17.15
CA ALA A 442 36.18 -52.22 -18.42
C ALA A 442 35.15 -52.61 -19.50
N THR A 443 35.14 -52.07 -20.74
CA THR A 443 36.19 -51.99 -21.76
C THR A 443 35.77 -50.97 -22.84
N GLY A 444 36.64 -50.06 -23.31
CA GLY A 444 37.40 -50.19 -24.58
C GLY A 444 36.72 -49.39 -25.71
N ARG A 445 37.28 -48.33 -26.31
CA ARG A 445 38.51 -48.33 -27.12
C ARG A 445 39.05 -46.90 -27.31
N ALA A 446 40.38 -46.79 -27.24
CA ALA A 446 41.18 -45.65 -27.65
C ALA A 446 41.90 -45.94 -28.99
N ALA A 447 42.29 -44.88 -29.70
CA ALA A 447 43.52 -44.74 -30.51
C ALA A 447 43.54 -43.30 -31.07
N GLY A 448 44.60 -42.51 -31.08
CA GLY A 448 46.00 -42.60 -30.66
C GLY A 448 46.61 -41.20 -30.96
N ALA A 449 47.35 -40.60 -30.02
CA ALA A 449 48.82 -40.50 -30.01
C ALA A 449 49.39 -39.62 -31.16
N SER A 450 50.28 -38.65 -30.98
CA SER A 450 51.48 -38.66 -30.12
C SER A 450 52.21 -37.30 -30.16
N THR A 451 52.86 -36.94 -29.03
CA THR A 451 54.24 -36.36 -28.84
C THR A 451 54.67 -35.08 -29.61
N SER A 452 55.43 -34.10 -29.11
CA SER A 452 56.49 -34.04 -28.09
C SER A 452 56.94 -32.59 -27.74
N SER A 453 57.21 -32.33 -26.45
CA SER A 453 58.34 -31.57 -25.84
C SER A 453 58.85 -30.16 -26.30
N ARG A 454 58.71 -29.19 -25.36
CA ARG A 454 59.70 -28.20 -24.79
C ARG A 454 60.29 -27.04 -25.65
N PRO A 455 60.91 -25.97 -25.06
CA PRO A 455 60.59 -25.15 -23.87
C PRO A 455 60.77 -23.60 -24.08
N CYS A 456 60.67 -22.84 -22.98
CA CYS A 456 60.66 -21.37 -22.76
C CYS A 456 61.71 -20.42 -23.41
N SER A 457 61.28 -19.14 -23.46
CA SER A 457 61.99 -17.83 -23.24
C SER A 457 62.43 -17.01 -24.48
N PRO A 458 62.80 -15.71 -24.36
CA PRO A 458 61.98 -14.52 -24.06
C PRO A 458 62.12 -13.41 -25.15
N THR A 459 61.40 -12.29 -24.94
CA THR A 459 61.47 -10.98 -25.62
C THR A 459 62.89 -10.48 -25.97
N PRO A 460 63.09 -9.59 -26.99
CA PRO A 460 62.79 -8.15 -26.84
C PRO A 460 62.43 -7.32 -28.10
N ARG A 461 61.70 -6.22 -27.79
CA ARG A 461 61.76 -4.82 -28.31
C ARG A 461 61.77 -4.47 -29.82
N THR A 462 60.90 -3.48 -30.07
CA THR A 462 60.99 -2.33 -31.00
C THR A 462 60.90 -2.55 -32.50
N LYS A 463 59.83 -2.04 -33.10
CA LYS A 463 59.80 -0.70 -33.74
C LYS A 463 58.46 -0.03 -33.50
#